data_AF-A0A100Y663-F1
#
_entry.id   AF-A0A100Y663-F1
#
_cell.length_a   1.000
_cell.length_b   1.000
_cell.length_c   1.000
_cell.angle_alpha   90.00
_cell.angle_beta   90.00
_cell.angle_gamma   90.00
#
_symmetry.space_group_name_H-M   'P 1'
#
loop_
_entity.id
_entity.type
_entity.pdbx_description
1 polymer ?
#
loop_
_entity_poly.entity_id
_entity_poly.type
_entity_poly.pdbx_seq_one_letter_code
_entity_poly.pdbx_strand_id
1 'polypeptide(L)'
;MTDPAPHSSPAPPPGLAPPSGLAPPSDYGITRIYVLSEDAWHLELDHGDERRLLTAVIPDKDPRREPSLCLDATGRHRHVPYEVVRWFMAEVADEVERCRAWTRLPPAAVDAVVRLRDVVADGWGDEDHPAVLALLSETLPSDQVAAVVAEVLGVEPATVLADLAEPPATSARDVAALRERMAEAGRASGTTDG
;
A
#
# COMPACT_ATOMS: atom_id res chain seq x y z
N MET A 1 -7.66 62.53 6.33
CA MET A 1 -6.83 61.38 5.89
C MET A 1 -6.92 60.38 7.03
N THR A 2 -7.85 59.45 6.93
CA THR A 2 -8.26 58.57 8.04
C THR A 2 -7.80 57.16 7.70
N ASP A 3 -7.01 56.58 8.60
CA ASP A 3 -6.39 55.25 8.48
C ASP A 3 -7.47 54.15 8.53
N PRO A 4 -7.51 53.17 7.60
CA PRO A 4 -8.48 52.08 7.69
C PRO A 4 -8.05 51.05 8.74
N ALA A 5 -8.97 50.70 9.64
CA ALA A 5 -8.78 49.67 10.65
C ALA A 5 -8.46 48.29 10.03
N PRO A 6 -7.64 47.45 10.68
CA PRO A 6 -7.29 46.14 10.15
C PRO A 6 -8.50 45.19 10.16
N HIS A 7 -8.85 44.67 8.99
CA HIS A 7 -9.81 43.58 8.83
C HIS A 7 -9.30 42.32 9.56
N SER A 8 -9.92 41.98 10.69
CA SER A 8 -9.74 40.67 11.31
C SER A 8 -10.40 39.61 10.43
N SER A 9 -9.60 38.72 9.83
CA SER A 9 -10.10 37.50 9.21
C SER A 9 -10.75 36.61 10.28
N PRO A 10 -11.96 36.06 10.05
CA PRO A 10 -12.52 35.07 10.95
C PRO A 10 -11.67 33.80 10.91
N ALA A 11 -11.44 33.20 12.08
CA ALA A 11 -10.76 31.91 12.21
C ALA A 11 -11.50 30.83 11.41
N PRO A 12 -10.78 29.89 10.76
CA PRO A 12 -11.43 28.77 10.07
C PRO A 12 -12.24 27.93 11.07
N PRO A 13 -13.42 27.41 10.68
CA PRO A 13 -14.19 26.53 11.55
C PRO A 13 -13.37 25.27 11.89
N PRO A 14 -13.52 24.71 13.10
CA PRO A 14 -12.79 23.52 13.50
C PRO A 14 -13.07 22.39 12.53
N GLY A 15 -12.00 21.76 12.06
CA GLY A 15 -12.05 20.68 11.07
C GLY A 15 -12.96 19.56 11.54
N LEU A 16 -14.07 19.36 10.83
CA LEU A 16 -14.70 18.04 10.81
C LEU A 16 -13.68 17.11 10.15
N ALA A 17 -13.16 16.15 10.93
CA ALA A 17 -12.69 14.91 10.32
C ALA A 17 -13.82 14.40 9.40
N PRO A 18 -13.51 14.02 8.15
CA PRO A 18 -14.54 13.51 7.26
C PRO A 18 -15.19 12.27 7.91
N PRO A 19 -16.52 12.12 7.86
CA PRO A 19 -17.16 10.92 8.35
C PRO A 19 -16.71 9.72 7.49
N SER A 20 -16.01 8.77 8.11
CA SER A 20 -15.81 7.45 7.51
C SER A 20 -17.17 6.77 7.32
N GLY A 21 -17.44 6.28 6.12
CA GLY A 21 -18.65 5.50 5.81
C GLY A 21 -19.83 6.33 5.25
N LEU A 22 -19.59 7.15 4.22
CA LEU A 22 -20.71 7.65 3.39
C LEU A 22 -21.39 6.45 2.71
N ALA A 23 -22.72 6.34 2.85
CA ALA A 23 -23.47 5.29 2.17
C ALA A 23 -23.33 5.41 0.64
N PRO A 24 -23.25 4.30 -0.11
CA PRO A 24 -23.09 4.35 -1.55
C PRO A 24 -24.28 5.12 -2.17
N PRO A 25 -24.02 6.14 -3.00
CA PRO A 25 -25.06 6.84 -3.74
C PRO A 25 -25.79 5.86 -4.67
N SER A 26 -27.12 6.00 -4.81
CA SER A 26 -27.88 5.19 -5.76
C SER A 26 -27.34 5.41 -7.18
N ASP A 27 -27.19 4.32 -7.93
CA ASP A 27 -26.71 4.24 -9.32
C ASP A 27 -25.19 4.46 -9.54
N TYR A 28 -24.42 4.75 -8.49
CA TYR A 28 -22.95 4.80 -8.55
C TYR A 28 -22.30 3.57 -7.93
N GLY A 29 -21.18 3.14 -8.52
CA GLY A 29 -20.41 1.97 -8.07
C GLY A 29 -18.91 2.22 -8.09
N ILE A 30 -18.17 1.37 -7.38
CA ILE A 30 -16.70 1.32 -7.44
C ILE A 30 -16.28 -0.07 -7.86
N THR A 31 -15.56 -0.16 -8.97
CA THR A 31 -14.86 -1.36 -9.37
C THR A 31 -13.41 -1.28 -8.89
N ARG A 32 -12.92 -2.34 -8.22
CA ARG A 32 -11.54 -2.46 -7.74
C ARG A 32 -10.79 -3.49 -8.57
N ILE A 33 -9.65 -3.10 -9.14
CA ILE A 33 -8.85 -3.96 -10.04
C ILE A 33 -7.39 -3.83 -9.65
N TYR A 34 -6.69 -4.94 -9.48
CA TYR A 34 -5.22 -4.90 -9.39
C TYR A 34 -4.61 -4.96 -10.79
N VAL A 35 -3.85 -3.94 -11.16
CA VAL A 35 -3.18 -3.85 -12.46
C VAL A 35 -1.72 -4.25 -12.29
N LEU A 36 -1.43 -5.52 -12.54
CA LEU A 36 -0.11 -6.13 -12.30
C LEU A 36 1.04 -5.36 -12.97
N SER A 37 0.84 -4.90 -14.21
CA SER A 37 1.87 -4.16 -14.95
C SER A 37 2.20 -2.78 -14.36
N GLU A 38 1.30 -2.21 -13.56
CA GLU A 38 1.49 -0.92 -12.91
C GLU A 38 1.79 -1.06 -11.42
N ASP A 39 1.71 -2.28 -10.90
CA ASP A 39 1.81 -2.60 -9.48
C ASP A 39 0.93 -1.67 -8.62
N ALA A 40 -0.34 -1.59 -9.00
CA ALA A 40 -1.27 -0.63 -8.44
C ALA A 40 -2.71 -1.15 -8.41
N TRP A 41 -3.43 -0.77 -7.36
CA TRP A 41 -4.88 -0.85 -7.31
C TRP A 41 -5.51 0.29 -8.10
N HIS A 42 -6.45 -0.06 -8.97
CA HIS A 42 -7.30 0.87 -9.71
C HIS A 42 -8.70 0.83 -9.08
N LEU A 43 -9.14 1.97 -8.57
CA LEU A 43 -10.51 2.19 -8.10
C LEU A 43 -11.24 3.00 -9.17
N GLU A 44 -12.12 2.36 -9.91
CA GLU A 44 -12.89 2.98 -10.99
C GLU A 44 -14.28 3.38 -10.48
N LEU A 45 -14.63 4.67 -10.60
CA LEU A 45 -15.98 5.18 -10.32
C LEU A 45 -16.86 4.96 -11.55
N ASP A 46 -17.96 4.22 -11.37
CA ASP A 46 -18.91 3.85 -12.40
C ASP A 46 -20.30 4.46 -12.12
N HIS A 47 -21.11 4.64 -13.17
CA HIS A 47 -22.49 5.13 -13.08
C HIS A 47 -23.40 4.37 -14.06
N GLY A 48 -24.32 3.54 -13.54
CA GLY A 48 -25.14 2.65 -14.36
C GLY A 48 -24.28 1.75 -15.26
N ASP A 49 -24.52 1.78 -16.57
CA ASP A 49 -23.74 1.03 -17.58
C ASP A 49 -22.44 1.73 -18.01
N GLU A 50 -22.22 2.97 -17.56
CA GLU A 50 -21.07 3.77 -17.94
C GLU A 50 -19.94 3.57 -16.95
N ARG A 51 -18.79 3.11 -17.46
CA ARG A 51 -17.63 2.79 -16.63
C ARG A 51 -16.58 3.89 -16.67
N ARG A 52 -15.76 3.96 -15.62
CA ARG A 52 -14.53 4.76 -15.54
C ARG A 52 -14.74 6.26 -15.68
N LEU A 53 -15.65 6.83 -14.90
CA LEU A 53 -15.81 8.29 -14.82
C LEU A 53 -14.59 8.95 -14.18
N LEU A 54 -14.10 8.33 -13.11
CA LEU A 54 -12.85 8.63 -12.41
C LEU A 54 -12.12 7.31 -12.19
N THR A 55 -10.80 7.33 -12.24
CA THR A 55 -9.98 6.21 -11.79
C THR A 55 -8.97 6.73 -10.78
N ALA A 56 -8.96 6.19 -9.57
CA ALA A 56 -7.85 6.37 -8.64
C ALA A 56 -6.84 5.25 -8.85
N VAL A 57 -5.58 5.61 -9.02
CA VAL A 57 -4.45 4.67 -9.14
C VAL A 57 -3.65 4.75 -7.85
N ILE A 58 -3.57 3.64 -7.12
CA ILE A 58 -2.96 3.52 -5.80
C ILE A 58 -1.80 2.52 -5.91
N PRO A 59 -0.54 3.00 -5.95
CA PRO A 59 0.65 2.15 -6.00
C PRO A 59 0.74 1.27 -4.75
N ASP A 60 0.97 -0.04 -4.94
CA ASP A 60 1.00 -1.01 -3.84
C ASP A 60 2.40 -1.14 -3.23
N LYS A 61 3.38 -1.66 -3.98
CA LYS A 61 4.68 -2.05 -3.39
C LYS A 61 5.63 -0.89 -3.18
N ASP A 62 5.60 0.14 -4.02
CA ASP A 62 6.49 1.30 -3.88
C ASP A 62 5.87 2.37 -2.96
N PRO A 63 6.41 2.57 -1.75
CA PRO A 63 5.89 3.55 -0.79
C PRO A 63 6.18 5.00 -1.20
N ARG A 64 7.07 5.23 -2.17
CA ARG A 64 7.45 6.57 -2.65
C ARG A 64 6.52 7.09 -3.75
N ARG A 65 5.75 6.21 -4.40
CA ARG A 65 4.78 6.61 -5.42
C ARG A 65 3.50 7.12 -4.77
N GLU A 66 3.08 8.32 -5.16
CA GLU A 66 1.85 8.93 -4.66
C GLU A 66 0.61 8.38 -5.37
N PRO A 67 -0.52 8.18 -4.66
CA PRO A 67 -1.80 7.93 -5.29
C PRO A 67 -2.19 9.08 -6.24
N SER A 68 -2.87 8.75 -7.34
CA SER A 68 -3.26 9.73 -8.36
C SER A 68 -4.67 9.50 -8.87
N LEU A 69 -5.27 10.54 -9.45
CA LEU A 69 -6.59 10.47 -10.08
C LEU A 69 -6.47 10.70 -11.58
N CYS A 70 -7.04 9.79 -12.36
CA CYS A 70 -7.26 9.93 -13.78
C CYS A 70 -8.74 10.26 -14.02
N LEU A 71 -8.99 11.28 -14.83
CA LEU A 71 -10.32 11.65 -15.29
C LEU A 71 -10.45 11.16 -16.73
N ASP A 72 -11.61 10.60 -17.10
CA ASP A 72 -11.82 10.15 -18.48
C ASP A 72 -11.52 11.27 -19.49
N ALA A 73 -10.50 11.03 -20.32
CA ALA A 73 -9.98 11.98 -21.29
C ALA A 73 -10.84 12.07 -22.56
N THR A 74 -11.95 11.34 -22.68
CA THR A 74 -12.83 11.38 -23.86
C THR A 74 -13.50 12.74 -24.11
N GLY A 75 -13.29 13.73 -23.22
CA GLY A 75 -13.63 15.14 -23.46
C GLY A 75 -15.10 15.47 -23.28
N ARG A 76 -15.93 14.51 -22.85
CA ARG A 76 -17.31 14.77 -22.45
C ARG A 76 -17.31 15.36 -21.04
N HIS A 77 -17.63 16.64 -20.94
CA HIS A 77 -17.86 17.30 -19.66
C HIS A 77 -19.02 16.58 -18.95
N ARG A 78 -18.71 15.79 -17.92
CA ARG A 78 -19.71 15.18 -17.05
C ARG A 78 -19.76 15.89 -15.72
N HIS A 79 -20.97 16.01 -15.21
CA HIS A 79 -21.21 16.45 -13.85
C HIS A 79 -21.32 15.23 -12.95
N VAL A 80 -20.33 15.02 -12.09
CA VAL A 80 -20.42 14.06 -10.98
C VAL A 80 -20.87 14.84 -9.75
N PRO A 81 -21.94 14.43 -9.05
CA PRO A 81 -22.38 15.10 -7.83
C PRO A 81 -21.27 15.16 -6.78
N TYR A 82 -21.16 16.27 -6.07
CA TYR A 82 -20.12 16.49 -5.06
C TYR A 82 -20.09 15.40 -3.98
N GLU A 83 -21.26 14.97 -3.49
CA GLU A 83 -21.33 13.92 -2.47
C GLU A 83 -20.85 12.55 -2.99
N VAL A 84 -21.02 12.27 -4.29
CA VAL A 84 -20.47 11.05 -4.92
C VAL A 84 -18.94 11.12 -4.95
N VAL A 85 -18.39 12.28 -5.34
CA VAL A 85 -16.93 12.48 -5.33
C VAL A 85 -16.38 12.34 -3.91
N ARG A 86 -17.04 12.89 -2.90
CA ARG A 86 -16.63 12.75 -1.49
C ARG A 86 -16.63 11.30 -1.03
N TRP A 87 -17.70 10.56 -1.34
CA TRP A 87 -17.79 9.14 -1.04
C TRP A 87 -16.67 8.36 -1.72
N PHE A 88 -16.47 8.56 -3.02
CA PHE A 88 -15.39 7.93 -3.77
C PHE A 88 -14.01 8.22 -3.18
N MET A 89 -13.74 9.48 -2.82
CA MET A 89 -12.48 9.87 -2.18
C MET A 89 -12.29 9.27 -0.79
N ALA A 90 -13.37 9.01 -0.04
CA ALA A 90 -13.28 8.28 1.23
C ALA A 90 -12.88 6.81 0.99
N GLU A 91 -13.46 6.16 -0.01
CA GLU A 91 -13.09 4.78 -0.40
C GLU A 91 -11.65 4.69 -0.90
N VAL A 92 -11.19 5.70 -1.64
CA VAL A 92 -9.79 5.83 -2.05
C VAL A 92 -8.88 6.02 -0.84
N ALA A 93 -9.24 6.87 0.12
CA ALA A 93 -8.46 7.06 1.33
C ALA A 93 -8.35 5.76 2.15
N ASP A 94 -9.45 5.03 2.30
CA ASP A 94 -9.46 3.73 2.98
C ASP A 94 -8.57 2.71 2.27
N GLU A 95 -8.55 2.71 0.93
CA GLU A 95 -7.66 1.82 0.16
C GLU A 95 -6.20 2.23 0.27
N VAL A 96 -5.89 3.53 0.26
CA VAL A 96 -4.53 4.03 0.52
C VAL A 96 -4.06 3.60 1.90
N GLU A 97 -4.88 3.76 2.94
CA GLU A 97 -4.54 3.31 4.29
C GLU A 97 -4.31 1.80 4.37
N ARG A 98 -5.11 0.99 3.65
CA ARG A 98 -4.86 -0.46 3.52
C ARG A 98 -3.53 -0.74 2.84
N CYS A 99 -3.27 -0.15 1.68
CA CYS A 99 -2.03 -0.36 0.92
C CYS A 99 -0.79 0.18 1.65
N ARG A 100 -0.96 1.14 2.56
CA ARG A 100 0.13 1.79 3.31
C ARG A 100 0.24 1.33 4.75
N ALA A 101 -0.58 0.38 5.22
CA ALA A 101 -0.57 -0.05 6.61
C ALA A 101 0.83 -0.51 7.08
N TRP A 102 1.54 -1.25 6.22
CA TRP A 102 2.87 -1.78 6.48
C TRP A 102 3.99 -0.73 6.52
N THR A 103 3.77 0.47 5.98
CA THR A 103 4.77 1.56 6.06
C THR A 103 4.88 2.16 7.46
N ARG A 104 3.97 1.78 8.36
CA ARG A 104 4.03 2.11 9.79
C ARG A 104 5.03 1.24 10.56
N LEU A 105 5.55 0.19 9.94
CA LEU A 105 6.64 -0.61 10.50
C LEU A 105 7.95 0.21 10.58
N PRO A 106 8.92 -0.19 11.42
CA PRO A 106 10.24 0.44 11.41
C PRO A 106 10.90 0.39 10.03
N PRO A 107 11.73 1.38 9.65
CA PRO A 107 12.29 1.47 8.29
C PRO A 107 12.96 0.19 7.78
N ALA A 108 13.75 -0.49 8.63
CA ALA A 108 14.40 -1.74 8.24
C ALA A 108 13.41 -2.89 7.92
N ALA A 109 12.25 -2.91 8.60
CA ALA A 109 11.19 -3.87 8.31
C ALA A 109 10.43 -3.49 7.02
N VAL A 110 10.21 -2.20 6.77
CA VAL A 110 9.65 -1.70 5.49
C VAL A 110 10.54 -2.12 4.32
N ASP A 111 11.86 -1.93 4.44
CA ASP A 111 12.82 -2.34 3.41
C ASP A 111 12.80 -3.86 3.17
N ALA A 112 12.65 -4.64 4.24
CA ALA A 112 12.51 -6.09 4.16
C ALA A 112 11.22 -6.51 3.45
N VAL A 113 10.08 -5.87 3.74
CA VAL A 113 8.80 -6.10 3.05
C VAL A 113 8.95 -5.87 1.54
N VAL A 114 9.52 -4.73 1.14
CA VAL A 114 9.71 -4.37 -0.28
C VAL A 114 10.52 -5.44 -1.00
N ARG A 115 11.70 -5.77 -0.47
CA ARG A 115 12.60 -6.76 -1.09
C ARG A 115 11.98 -8.15 -1.16
N LEU A 116 11.25 -8.55 -0.12
CA LEU A 116 10.64 -9.88 -0.06
C LEU A 116 9.45 -10.00 -1.01
N ARG A 117 8.63 -8.96 -1.18
CA ARG A 117 7.52 -8.94 -2.15
C ARG A 117 7.98 -9.14 -3.58
N ASP A 118 9.14 -8.62 -3.94
CA ASP A 118 9.73 -8.82 -5.26
C ASP A 118 10.19 -10.27 -5.44
N VAL A 119 10.89 -10.84 -4.45
CA VAL A 119 11.28 -12.26 -4.49
C VAL A 119 10.08 -13.19 -4.57
N VAL A 120 9.01 -12.90 -3.82
CA VAL A 120 7.78 -13.71 -3.84
C VAL A 120 7.11 -13.65 -5.21
N ALA A 121 7.10 -12.49 -5.86
CA ALA A 121 6.52 -12.34 -7.20
C ALA A 121 7.30 -13.14 -8.26
N ASP A 122 8.61 -13.31 -8.09
CA ASP A 122 9.50 -13.99 -9.05
C ASP A 122 9.66 -15.50 -8.81
N GLY A 123 9.04 -16.05 -7.77
CA GLY A 123 9.04 -17.49 -7.48
C GLY A 123 9.32 -17.78 -6.02
N TRP A 124 8.24 -18.06 -5.28
CA TRP A 124 8.27 -18.48 -3.89
C TRP A 124 8.02 -19.99 -3.76
N GLY A 125 8.82 -20.68 -2.95
CA GLY A 125 8.61 -22.07 -2.57
C GLY A 125 8.52 -22.25 -1.05
N ASP A 126 7.90 -23.33 -0.57
CA ASP A 126 7.79 -23.64 0.87
C ASP A 126 9.17 -23.81 1.53
N GLU A 127 10.18 -24.23 0.75
CA GLU A 127 11.58 -24.35 1.16
C GLU A 127 12.23 -23.00 1.51
N ASP A 128 11.66 -21.89 1.06
CA ASP A 128 12.20 -20.55 1.31
C ASP A 128 11.86 -20.02 2.70
N HIS A 129 10.80 -20.53 3.34
CA HIS A 129 10.34 -20.06 4.64
C HIS A 129 11.41 -20.15 5.73
N PRO A 130 12.09 -21.29 5.95
CA PRO A 130 13.19 -21.38 6.91
C PRO A 130 14.36 -20.42 6.60
N ALA A 131 14.68 -20.23 5.32
CA ALA A 131 15.75 -19.33 4.91
C ALA A 131 15.39 -17.85 5.14
N VAL A 132 14.13 -17.47 4.93
CA VAL A 132 13.63 -16.11 5.23
C VAL A 132 13.69 -15.82 6.72
N LEU A 133 13.22 -16.74 7.57
CA LEU A 133 13.28 -16.55 9.02
C LEU A 133 14.71 -16.35 9.50
N ALA A 134 15.64 -17.18 9.03
CA ALA A 134 17.05 -17.05 9.36
C ALA A 134 17.64 -15.71 8.87
N LEU A 135 17.38 -15.33 7.61
CA LEU A 135 17.91 -14.11 7.01
C LEU A 135 17.39 -12.85 7.70
N LEU A 136 16.08 -12.75 7.94
CA LEU A 136 15.46 -11.59 8.58
C LEU A 136 15.92 -11.45 10.04
N SER A 137 16.11 -12.56 10.75
CA SER A 137 16.57 -12.56 12.15
C SER A 137 18.02 -12.08 12.32
N GLU A 138 18.81 -11.96 11.25
CA GLU A 138 20.15 -11.37 11.31
C GLU A 138 20.10 -9.86 11.58
N THR A 139 19.01 -9.18 11.20
CA THR A 139 18.92 -7.72 11.19
C THR A 139 17.70 -7.16 11.90
N LEU A 140 16.66 -7.97 12.11
CA LEU A 140 15.40 -7.57 12.74
C LEU A 140 15.13 -8.36 14.02
N PRO A 141 14.51 -7.73 15.04
CA PRO A 141 13.99 -8.46 16.19
C PRO A 141 12.78 -9.33 15.80
N SER A 142 12.52 -10.39 16.56
CA SER A 142 11.55 -11.44 16.21
C SER A 142 10.13 -10.94 15.96
N ASP A 143 9.68 -9.89 16.67
CA ASP A 143 8.38 -9.25 16.46
C ASP A 143 8.29 -8.58 15.09
N GLN A 144 9.37 -7.95 14.63
CA GLN A 144 9.45 -7.35 13.31
C GLN A 144 9.58 -8.40 12.22
N VAL A 145 10.33 -9.50 12.45
CA VAL A 145 10.36 -10.64 11.52
C VAL A 145 8.95 -11.20 11.32
N ALA A 146 8.20 -11.41 12.41
CA ALA A 146 6.82 -11.89 12.35
C ALA A 146 5.91 -10.91 11.59
N ALA A 147 6.05 -9.60 11.82
CA ALA A 147 5.27 -8.60 11.09
C ALA A 147 5.58 -8.57 9.58
N VAL A 148 6.85 -8.66 9.20
CA VAL A 148 7.27 -8.71 7.78
C VAL A 148 6.71 -9.95 7.10
N VAL A 149 6.87 -11.12 7.72
CA VAL A 149 6.41 -12.40 7.14
C VAL A 149 4.89 -12.43 7.03
N ALA A 150 4.18 -11.92 8.04
CA ALA A 150 2.72 -11.81 8.00
C ALA A 150 2.23 -10.89 6.88
N GLU A 151 2.88 -9.74 6.70
CA GLU A 151 2.52 -8.78 5.65
C GLU A 151 2.75 -9.32 4.23
N VAL A 152 3.82 -10.09 4.03
CA VAL A 152 4.22 -10.53 2.68
C VAL A 152 3.58 -11.85 2.30
N LEU A 153 3.46 -12.79 3.24
CA LEU A 153 3.00 -14.15 2.98
C LEU A 153 1.58 -14.41 3.51
N GLY A 154 0.99 -13.48 4.26
CA GLY A 154 -0.33 -13.67 4.87
C GLY A 154 -0.33 -14.73 5.98
N VAL A 155 0.83 -15.01 6.59
CA VAL A 155 0.98 -15.98 7.68
C VAL A 155 0.65 -15.31 9.01
N GLU A 156 -0.09 -15.98 9.88
CA GLU A 156 -0.41 -15.46 11.21
C GLU A 156 0.87 -15.18 12.03
N PRO A 157 1.04 -13.98 12.62
CA PRO A 157 2.26 -13.62 13.36
C PRO A 157 2.61 -14.58 14.49
N ALA A 158 1.60 -15.15 15.16
CA ALA A 158 1.82 -16.13 16.23
C ALA A 158 2.47 -17.42 15.73
N THR A 159 2.14 -17.85 14.51
CA THR A 159 2.78 -19.01 13.85
C THR A 159 4.24 -18.69 13.57
N VAL A 160 4.54 -17.51 13.03
CA VAL A 160 5.92 -17.09 12.76
C VAL A 160 6.75 -16.99 14.04
N LEU A 161 6.17 -16.46 15.12
CA LEU A 161 6.83 -16.39 16.42
C LEU A 161 7.15 -17.78 17.01
N ALA A 162 6.26 -18.76 16.81
CA ALA A 162 6.50 -20.14 17.21
C ALA A 162 7.67 -20.75 16.41
N ASP A 163 7.69 -20.54 15.09
CA ASP A 163 8.80 -20.98 14.23
C ASP A 163 10.12 -20.30 14.60
N LEU A 164 10.11 -19.03 15.03
CA LEU A 164 11.31 -18.34 15.48
C LEU A 164 11.83 -18.84 16.83
N ALA A 165 10.94 -19.32 17.71
CA ALA A 165 11.33 -19.92 18.98
C ALA A 165 11.99 -21.30 18.79
N GLU A 166 11.54 -22.06 17.79
CA GLU A 166 12.11 -23.34 17.37
C GLU A 166 12.42 -23.33 15.86
N PRO A 167 13.54 -22.69 15.45
CA PRO A 167 13.83 -22.43 14.04
C PRO A 167 13.80 -23.70 13.19
N PRO A 168 13.01 -23.74 12.10
CA PRO A 168 13.06 -24.86 11.17
C PRO A 168 14.46 -24.98 10.56
N ALA A 169 14.87 -26.21 10.26
CA ALA A 169 16.19 -26.45 9.70
C ALA A 169 16.35 -25.74 8.35
N THR A 170 17.43 -24.98 8.21
CA THR A 170 17.84 -24.33 6.96
C THR A 170 19.34 -24.45 6.77
N SER A 171 19.83 -24.46 5.54
CA SER A 171 21.26 -24.48 5.26
C SER A 171 21.79 -23.07 5.00
N ALA A 172 23.07 -22.83 5.32
CA ALA A 172 23.73 -21.56 4.99
C ALA A 172 23.73 -21.26 3.48
N ARG A 173 23.66 -22.32 2.64
CA ARG A 173 23.54 -22.19 1.19
C ARG A 173 22.19 -21.59 0.80
N ASP A 174 21.11 -22.03 1.43
CA ASP A 174 19.75 -21.58 1.10
C ASP A 174 19.57 -20.11 1.53
N VAL A 175 20.06 -19.76 2.72
CA VAL A 175 20.10 -18.37 3.19
C VAL A 175 20.92 -17.48 2.24
N ALA A 176 22.07 -17.96 1.76
CA ALA A 176 22.89 -17.21 0.80
C ALA A 176 22.20 -17.04 -0.55
N ALA A 177 21.54 -18.09 -1.08
CA ALA A 177 20.80 -18.04 -2.33
C ALA A 177 19.63 -17.06 -2.25
N LEU A 178 18.87 -17.07 -1.14
CA LEU A 178 17.80 -16.11 -0.90
C LEU A 178 18.33 -14.68 -0.82
N ARG A 179 19.44 -14.45 -0.10
CA ARG A 179 20.08 -13.13 -0.02
C ARG A 179 20.47 -12.60 -1.40
N GLU A 180 20.99 -13.46 -2.27
CA GLU A 180 21.32 -13.12 -3.65
C GLU A 180 20.07 -12.72 -4.45
N ARG A 181 18.98 -13.50 -4.37
CA ARG A 181 17.69 -13.16 -5.00
C ARG A 181 17.14 -11.81 -4.51
N MET A 182 17.15 -11.56 -3.20
CA MET A 182 16.71 -10.27 -2.64
C MET A 182 17.58 -9.10 -3.11
N ALA A 183 18.89 -9.31 -3.29
CA ALA A 183 19.79 -8.29 -3.81
C ALA A 183 19.55 -8.02 -5.31
N GLU A 184 19.24 -9.04 -6.10
CA GLU A 184 18.85 -8.90 -7.51
C GLU A 184 17.52 -8.17 -7.67
N ALA A 185 16.52 -8.58 -6.89
CA ALA A 185 15.21 -7.93 -6.82
C ALA A 185 15.33 -6.44 -6.45
N GLY A 186 16.12 -6.11 -5.41
CA GLY A 186 16.36 -4.73 -5.01
C GLY A 186 17.06 -3.87 -6.08
N ARG A 187 17.90 -4.48 -6.93
CA ARG A 187 18.50 -3.80 -8.10
C ARG A 187 17.47 -3.55 -9.20
N ALA A 188 16.59 -4.51 -9.47
CA ALA A 188 15.53 -4.39 -10.48
C ALA A 188 14.52 -3.30 -10.11
N SER A 189 14.14 -3.21 -8.84
CA SER A 189 13.19 -2.22 -8.31
C SER A 189 13.81 -0.84 -8.04
N GLY A 190 15.12 -0.67 -8.23
CA GLY A 190 15.82 0.60 -7.98
C GLY A 190 15.88 1.00 -6.49
N THR A 191 15.72 0.03 -5.58
CA THR A 191 15.67 0.23 -4.13
C THR A 191 17.02 0.02 -3.43
N THR A 192 18.10 -0.26 -4.19
CA THR A 192 19.46 -0.17 -3.64
C THR A 192 19.83 1.28 -3.38
N ASP A 193 19.87 1.67 -2.11
CA ASP A 193 20.46 2.92 -1.65
C ASP A 193 21.92 3.04 -2.11
N GLY A 194 22.28 4.23 -2.58
CA GLY A 194 23.67 4.69 -2.65
C GLY A 194 24.13 5.32 -1.34
#